data_AF-H6MX96-F1
#
_entry.id   AF-H6MX96-F1
#
_cell.length_a   1.000
_cell.length_b   1.000
_cell.length_c   1.000
_cell.angle_alpha   90.00
_cell.angle_beta   90.00
_cell.angle_gamma   90.00
#
_symmetry.space_group_name_H-M   'P 1'
#
loop_
_entity.id
_entity.type
_entity.pdbx_description
1 polymer ?
#
loop_
_entity_poly.entity_id
_entity_poly.type
_entity_poly.pdbx_seq_one_letter_code
_entity_poly.pdbx_strand_id
1 'polypeptide(L)'
;MTPETIETQILAELRRRDPDDDGELFRWSTIAARVDGPFWAKQEALTALWQRREIAIVKLAGSPFVGLADEFDRALPPRVIAA
;
A
#
# COMPACT_ATOMS: atom_id res chain seq x y z
N MET A 1 -9.50 0.23 -23.30
CA MET A 1 -9.18 0.63 -21.92
C MET A 1 -9.06 -0.64 -21.11
N THR A 2 -7.84 -1.05 -20.76
CA THR A 2 -7.63 -2.23 -19.91
C THR A 2 -8.16 -1.93 -18.50
N PRO A 3 -8.76 -2.90 -17.79
CA PRO A 3 -9.12 -2.71 -16.40
C PRO A 3 -7.89 -2.31 -15.59
N GLU A 4 -7.99 -1.26 -14.77
CA GLU A 4 -6.90 -0.92 -13.84
C GLU A 4 -6.72 -2.05 -12.83
N THR A 5 -5.47 -2.47 -12.65
CA THR A 5 -5.14 -3.49 -11.65
C THR A 5 -5.42 -2.96 -10.24
N ILE A 6 -5.71 -3.86 -9.29
CA ILE A 6 -5.92 -3.49 -7.88
C ILE A 6 -4.72 -2.72 -7.32
N GLU A 7 -3.50 -3.11 -7.70
CA GLU A 7 -2.26 -2.39 -7.34
C GLU A 7 -2.27 -0.95 -7.83
N THR A 8 -2.67 -0.72 -9.09
CA THR A 8 -2.77 0.63 -9.69
C THR A 8 -3.77 1.49 -8.94
N GLN A 9 -4.93 0.92 -8.59
CA GLN A 9 -5.97 1.62 -7.84
C GLN A 9 -5.50 2.00 -6.42
N ILE A 10 -4.77 1.11 -5.73
CA ILE A 10 -4.20 1.39 -4.40
C ILE A 10 -3.23 2.57 -4.50
N LEU A 11 -2.27 2.52 -5.42
CA LEU A 11 -1.27 3.58 -5.59
C LEU A 11 -1.91 4.91 -6.02
N ALA A 12 -2.92 4.87 -6.88
CA ALA A 12 -3.65 6.07 -7.30
C ALA A 12 -4.38 6.71 -6.12
N GLU A 13 -5.06 5.93 -5.28
CA GLU A 13 -5.75 6.45 -4.11
C GLU A 13 -4.79 7.00 -3.05
N LEU A 14 -3.62 6.39 -2.86
CA LEU A 14 -2.58 6.90 -1.97
C LEU A 14 -2.03 8.24 -2.47
N ARG A 15 -1.62 8.34 -3.75
CA ARG A 15 -1.14 9.59 -4.36
C ARG A 15 -2.20 10.70 -4.37
N ARG A 16 -3.48 10.34 -4.48
CA ARG A 16 -4.58 11.31 -4.41
C ARG A 16 -4.72 11.91 -3.01
N ARG A 17 -4.33 11.18 -1.97
CA ARG A 17 -4.44 11.61 -0.56
C ARG A 17 -3.19 12.30 -0.06
N ASP A 18 -2.03 11.83 -0.53
CA ASP A 18 -0.72 12.40 -0.24
C ASP A 18 -0.08 12.86 -1.57
N PRO A 19 -0.54 13.99 -2.14
CA PRO A 19 -0.05 14.48 -3.42
C PRO A 19 1.39 15.02 -3.34
N ASP A 20 1.83 15.41 -2.14
CA ASP A 20 3.14 16.00 -1.89
C ASP A 20 4.19 14.93 -1.50
N ASP A 21 3.78 13.66 -1.30
CA ASP A 21 4.62 12.52 -0.88
C ASP A 21 5.32 12.80 0.46
N ASP A 22 4.58 13.38 1.42
CA ASP A 22 5.05 13.75 2.77
C ASP A 22 5.13 12.52 3.70
N GLY A 23 4.80 11.33 3.21
CA GLY A 23 4.84 10.07 3.96
C GLY A 23 3.63 9.87 4.86
N GLU A 24 2.48 10.44 4.52
CA GLU A 24 1.27 10.31 5.34
C GLU A 24 0.74 8.86 5.32
N LEU A 25 0.35 8.37 6.50
CA LEU A 25 -0.20 7.03 6.69
C LEU A 25 -1.71 7.07 6.85
N PHE A 26 -2.42 6.32 6.00
CA PHE A 26 -3.87 6.21 6.01
C PHE A 26 -4.31 4.84 6.48
N ARG A 27 -5.39 4.78 7.27
CA ARG A 27 -6.00 3.50 7.65
C ARG A 27 -6.39 2.71 6.40
N TRP A 28 -5.96 1.45 6.32
CA TRP A 28 -6.20 0.59 5.15
C TRP A 28 -7.68 0.49 4.77
N SER A 29 -8.60 0.43 5.75
CA SER A 29 -10.05 0.38 5.47
C SER A 29 -10.54 1.58 4.65
N THR A 30 -9.90 2.74 4.82
CA THR A 30 -10.25 3.95 4.08
C THR A 30 -9.80 3.86 2.61
N ILE A 31 -8.64 3.27 2.36
CA ILE A 31 -8.12 3.02 1.00
C ILE A 31 -8.91 1.88 0.33
N ALA A 32 -9.09 0.76 1.03
CA ALA A 32 -9.76 -0.44 0.53
C ALA A 32 -11.22 -0.22 0.11
N ALA A 33 -11.89 0.79 0.66
CA ALA A 33 -13.24 1.20 0.28
C ALA A 33 -13.32 1.90 -1.09
N ARG A 34 -12.17 2.35 -1.64
CA ARG A 34 -12.06 3.03 -2.95
C ARG A 34 -11.41 2.16 -4.03
N VAL A 35 -10.96 0.97 -3.65
CA VAL A 35 -10.34 0.00 -4.55
C VAL A 35 -11.38 -1.07 -4.85
N ASP A 36 -11.52 -1.46 -6.10
CA ASP A 36 -12.42 -2.54 -6.50
C ASP A 36 -11.78 -3.92 -6.30
N GLY A 37 -12.62 -4.95 -6.22
CA GLY A 37 -12.19 -6.34 -6.14
C GLY A 37 -12.38 -7.02 -4.77
N PRO A 38 -12.20 -8.35 -4.72
CA PRO A 38 -12.44 -9.14 -3.52
C PRO A 38 -11.35 -8.90 -2.46
N PHE A 39 -11.70 -9.15 -1.19
CA PHE A 39 -10.81 -8.93 -0.04
C PHE A 39 -9.42 -9.55 -0.23
N TRP A 40 -9.35 -10.84 -0.61
CA TRP A 40 -8.08 -11.55 -0.75
C TRP A 40 -7.20 -10.98 -1.88
N ALA A 41 -7.78 -10.64 -3.03
CA ALA A 41 -7.02 -10.02 -4.11
C ALA A 41 -6.47 -8.65 -3.72
N LYS A 42 -7.19 -7.88 -2.88
CA LYS A 42 -6.66 -6.64 -2.29
C LYS A 42 -5.50 -6.89 -1.32
N GLN A 43 -5.57 -7.95 -0.50
CA GLN A 43 -4.48 -8.32 0.41
C GLN A 43 -3.23 -8.77 -0.36
N GLU A 44 -3.40 -9.54 -1.44
CA GLU A 44 -2.30 -9.97 -2.31
C GLU A 44 -1.65 -8.77 -2.99
N ALA A 45 -2.44 -7.87 -3.58
CA ALA A 45 -1.94 -6.63 -4.19
C ALA A 45 -1.19 -5.75 -3.18
N LEU A 46 -1.73 -5.59 -1.97
CA LEU A 46 -1.10 -4.82 -0.90
C LEU A 46 0.25 -5.46 -0.47
N THR A 47 0.28 -6.78 -0.36
CA THR A 47 1.50 -7.53 -0.02
C THR A 47 2.55 -7.40 -1.10
N ALA A 48 2.16 -7.50 -2.38
CA ALA A 48 3.05 -7.34 -3.52
C ALA A 48 3.66 -5.94 -3.58
N LEU A 49 2.84 -4.90 -3.43
CA LEU A 49 3.32 -3.51 -3.37
C LEU A 49 4.30 -3.26 -2.21
N TRP A 50 4.02 -3.83 -1.04
CA TRP A 50 4.91 -3.71 0.11
C TRP A 50 6.23 -4.46 -0.09
N GLN A 51 6.19 -5.67 -0.67
CA GLN A 51 7.40 -6.42 -1.02
C GLN A 51 8.27 -5.69 -2.05
N ARG A 52 7.64 -4.99 -3.00
CA ARG A 52 8.32 -4.12 -3.98
C ARG A 52 8.67 -2.74 -3.44
N ARG A 53 8.28 -2.42 -2.19
CA ARG A 53 8.52 -1.13 -1.51
C ARG A 53 8.00 0.06 -2.27
N GLU A 54 6.82 -0.11 -2.84
CA GLU A 54 6.05 1.00 -3.39
C GLU A 54 5.16 1.62 -2.31
N ILE A 55 4.91 0.88 -1.22
CA ILE A 55 4.12 1.34 -0.07
C ILE A 55 4.78 0.91 1.25
N ALA A 56 4.48 1.66 2.30
CA ALA A 56 4.73 1.27 3.69
C ALA A 56 3.46 0.68 4.32
N ILE A 57 3.62 -0.26 5.25
CA ILE A 57 2.53 -0.80 6.06
C ILE A 57 2.94 -0.82 7.54
N VAL A 58 2.15 -0.16 8.39
CA VAL A 58 2.35 -0.15 9.85
C VAL A 58 1.06 -0.56 10.54
N LYS A 59 1.14 -1.42 11.57
CA LYS A 59 -0.03 -1.81 12.37
C LYS A 59 -0.06 -1.01 13.67
N LEU A 60 -1.05 -0.15 13.83
CA LEU A 60 -1.27 0.68 15.02
C LEU A 60 -2.60 0.31 15.67
N ALA A 61 -2.59 -0.02 16.97
CA ALA A 61 -3.79 -0.39 17.75
C ALA A 61 -4.70 -1.41 17.02
N GLY A 62 -4.10 -2.48 16.48
CA GLY A 62 -4.82 -3.54 15.77
C GLY A 62 -5.24 -3.20 14.33
N SER A 63 -5.02 -1.97 13.88
CA SER A 63 -5.45 -1.48 12.56
C SER A 63 -4.25 -1.28 11.63
N PRO A 64 -4.27 -1.81 10.39
CA PRO A 64 -3.24 -1.53 9.42
C PRO A 64 -3.40 -0.12 8.84
N PHE A 65 -2.28 0.59 8.76
CA PHE A 65 -2.11 1.88 8.11
C PHE A 65 -1.12 1.70 6.97
N VAL A 66 -1.34 2.42 5.88
CA VAL A 66 -0.63 2.31 4.61
C VAL A 66 -0.32 3.70 4.07
N GLY A 67 0.84 3.87 3.46
CA GLY A 67 1.28 5.10 2.82
C GLY A 67 2.19 4.80 1.64
N LEU A 68 2.56 5.82 0.87
CA LEU A 68 3.62 5.68 -0.13
C LEU A 68 4.94 5.36 0.58
N ALA A 69 5.77 4.53 -0.04
CA ALA A 69 7.10 4.25 0.48
C ALA A 69 8.04 5.41 0.18
N ASP A 70 8.80 5.84 1.18
CA ASP A 70 9.77 6.92 1.06
C ASP A 70 11.17 6.41 0.63
N GLU A 71 12.15 7.32 0.60
CA GLU A 71 13.53 6.97 0.29
C GLU A 71 14.16 6.00 1.31
N PHE A 72 13.76 6.07 2.58
CA PHE A 72 14.26 5.18 3.63
C PHE A 72 13.73 3.76 3.46
N ASP A 73 12.44 3.60 3.17
CA ASP A 73 11.83 2.30 2.88
C ASP A 73 12.53 1.60 1.71
N ARG A 74 12.84 2.37 0.66
CA ARG A 74 13.54 1.88 -0.54
C ARG A 74 15.01 1.54 -0.27
N ALA A 75 15.65 2.19 0.71
CA ALA A 75 17.07 1.98 1.04
C ALA A 75 17.36 0.71 1.86
N LEU A 76 16.37 0.12 2.53
CA LEU A 76 16.57 -1.08 3.35
C LEU A 76 16.96 -2.30 2.48
N PRO A 77 17.53 -3.40 3.00
CA PRO A 77 17.69 -4.66 2.26
C PRO A 77 16.38 -5.47 2.24
N PRO A 78 16.13 -6.36 1.25
CA PRO A 78 14.87 -7.10 1.15
C PRO A 78 14.58 -7.81 2.46
N ARG A 79 13.37 -7.66 3.00
CA ARG A 79 12.96 -8.40 4.20
C ARG A 79 12.77 -9.87 3.80
N VAL A 80 13.77 -10.69 4.08
CA VAL A 80 13.63 -12.15 4.07
C VAL A 80 12.78 -12.51 5.27
N ILE A 81 11.49 -12.80 5.04
CA ILE A 81 10.67 -13.47 6.05
C ILE A 81 10.86 -14.97 5.79
N ALA A 82 11.69 -15.62 6.63
CA ALA A 82 11.69 -17.06 6.70
C ALA A 82 10.31 -17.51 7.20
N ALA A 83 9.64 -18.33 6.40
CA ALA A 83 8.38 -18.98 6.75
C ALA A 83 8.60 -20.11 7.76
#